data_AF-A0A544TA46-F1
#
_entry.id   AF-A0A544TA46-F1
#
_cell.length_a   1.000
_cell.length_b   1.000
_cell.length_c   1.000
_cell.angle_alpha   90.00
_cell.angle_beta   90.00
_cell.angle_gamma   90.00
#
_symmetry.space_group_name_H-M   'P 1'
#
loop_
_entity.id
_entity.type
_entity.pdbx_description
1 polymer ?
#
loop_
_entity_poly.entity_id
_entity_poly.type
_entity_poly.pdbx_seq_one_letter_code
_entity_poly.pdbx_strand_id
1 'polypeptide(L)'
;MDIAKFIGQLQNCSKKEFKTILKGFDIKLSDKELDGVHPLLQEISLSWLVLGVPVSIQQKLIQLLGEQRATALYKEIIEKAPSSFR
;
A
#
# COMPACT_ATOMS: atom_id res chain seq x y z
N MET A 1 -13.55 9.42 3.13
CA MET A 1 -13.20 8.34 4.08
C MET A 1 -12.19 8.90 5.06
N ASP A 2 -11.94 8.32 6.24
CA ASP A 2 -10.88 8.77 7.13
C ASP A 2 -9.57 8.04 6.81
N ILE A 3 -8.41 8.70 6.94
CA ILE A 3 -7.12 8.07 6.61
C ILE A 3 -6.85 6.85 7.50
N ALA A 4 -7.22 6.94 8.77
CA ALA A 4 -7.17 5.83 9.72
C ALA A 4 -8.06 4.65 9.29
N LYS A 5 -9.25 4.91 8.72
CA LYS A 5 -10.13 3.86 8.21
C LYS A 5 -9.55 3.20 6.96
N PHE A 6 -8.93 3.98 6.06
CA PHE A 6 -8.29 3.43 4.87
C PHE A 6 -7.09 2.55 5.22
N ILE A 7 -6.22 3.02 6.11
CA ILE A 7 -5.09 2.24 6.65
C ILE A 7 -5.61 0.98 7.34
N GLY A 8 -6.61 1.11 8.22
CA GLY A 8 -7.23 -0.04 8.88
C GLY A 8 -7.86 -1.04 7.91
N GLN A 9 -8.41 -0.58 6.78
CA GLN A 9 -8.88 -1.46 5.72
C GLN A 9 -7.73 -2.18 5.03
N LEU A 10 -6.64 -1.49 4.67
CA LEU A 10 -5.46 -2.15 4.09
C LEU A 10 -4.87 -3.20 5.04
N GLN A 11 -4.83 -2.91 6.35
CA GLN A 11 -4.35 -3.82 7.37
C GLN A 11 -5.21 -5.08 7.54
N ASN A 12 -6.53 -4.94 7.50
CA ASN A 12 -7.46 -6.03 7.79
C ASN A 12 -8.10 -6.67 6.55
N CYS A 13 -7.81 -6.15 5.35
CA CYS A 13 -8.39 -6.69 4.13
C CYS A 13 -7.83 -8.09 3.81
N SER A 14 -8.71 -8.95 3.31
CA SER A 14 -8.29 -10.23 2.72
C SER A 14 -7.63 -10.02 1.37
N LYS A 15 -6.82 -10.99 0.88
CA LYS A 15 -6.17 -10.92 -0.44
C LYS A 15 -7.14 -10.57 -1.59
N LYS A 16 -8.39 -11.07 -1.53
CA LYS A 16 -9.45 -10.75 -2.51
C LYS A 16 -9.88 -9.28 -2.46
N GLU A 17 -10.01 -8.72 -1.26
CA GLU A 17 -10.34 -7.32 -1.05
C GLU A 17 -9.16 -6.43 -1.41
N PHE A 18 -7.95 -6.80 -1.02
CA PHE A 18 -6.73 -6.12 -1.42
C PHE A 18 -6.60 -6.01 -2.95
N LYS A 19 -6.87 -7.10 -3.68
CA LYS A 19 -6.94 -7.10 -5.15
C LYS A 19 -8.01 -6.14 -5.69
N THR A 20 -9.13 -5.99 -4.97
CA THR A 20 -10.21 -5.07 -5.35
C THR A 20 -9.83 -3.61 -5.10
N ILE A 21 -9.16 -3.32 -3.98
CA ILE A 21 -8.63 -1.99 -3.66
C ILE A 21 -7.61 -1.58 -4.73
N LEU A 22 -6.69 -2.48 -5.07
CA LEU A 22 -5.66 -2.24 -6.10
C LEU A 22 -6.22 -2.08 -7.51
N LYS A 23 -7.41 -2.61 -7.82
CA LYS A 23 -8.06 -2.31 -9.12
C LYS A 23 -8.36 -0.82 -9.29
N GLY A 24 -8.51 -0.08 -8.18
CA GLY A 24 -8.67 1.37 -8.20
C GLY A 24 -7.37 2.14 -8.35
N PHE A 25 -6.23 1.44 -8.42
CA PHE A 25 -4.89 2.02 -8.53
C PHE A 25 -4.41 1.81 -9.96
N ASP A 26 -3.53 2.69 -10.43
CA ASP A 26 -2.92 2.56 -11.77
C ASP A 26 -1.82 1.48 -11.83
N ILE A 27 -1.87 0.50 -10.93
CA ILE A 27 -0.85 -0.56 -10.82
C ILE A 27 -1.50 -1.92 -10.97
N LYS A 28 -1.03 -2.65 -11.97
CA LYS A 28 -1.37 -4.06 -12.17
C LYS A 28 -0.33 -4.93 -11.46
N LEU A 29 -0.77 -5.59 -10.40
CA LEU A 29 0.00 -6.60 -9.70
C LEU A 29 -0.44 -8.00 -10.12
N SER A 30 0.54 -8.87 -10.36
CA SER A 30 0.34 -10.30 -10.58
C SER A 30 -0.06 -11.00 -9.28
N ASP A 31 -0.70 -12.17 -9.35
CA ASP A 31 -1.10 -12.91 -8.14
C ASP A 31 0.07 -13.34 -7.24
N LYS A 32 1.29 -13.45 -7.80
CA LYS A 32 2.55 -13.66 -7.06
C LYS A 32 3.01 -12.38 -6.34
N GLU A 33 2.96 -11.24 -7.03
CA GLU A 33 3.31 -9.93 -6.46
C GLU A 33 2.34 -9.57 -5.33
N LEU A 34 1.04 -9.83 -5.52
CA LEU A 34 0.02 -9.67 -4.48
C LEU A 34 0.32 -10.46 -3.22
N ASP A 35 0.84 -11.68 -3.36
CA ASP A 35 1.18 -12.54 -2.21
C ASP A 35 2.31 -11.95 -1.36
N GLY A 36 3.28 -11.29 -2.00
CA GLY A 36 4.37 -10.60 -1.30
C GLY A 36 3.99 -9.20 -0.80
N VAL A 37 3.20 -8.45 -1.56
CA VAL A 37 2.84 -7.06 -1.25
C VAL A 37 1.76 -6.98 -0.17
N HIS A 38 0.79 -7.89 -0.17
CA HIS A 38 -0.31 -7.91 0.79
C HIS A 38 0.19 -7.91 2.24
N PRO A 39 1.05 -8.84 2.70
CA PRO A 39 1.54 -8.83 4.09
C PRO A 39 2.38 -7.58 4.41
N LEU A 40 3.10 -7.01 3.43
CA LEU A 40 3.87 -5.78 3.65
C LEU A 40 2.98 -4.57 3.89
N LEU A 41 1.87 -4.49 3.16
CA LEU A 41 0.87 -3.45 3.36
C LEU A 41 -0.01 -3.70 4.58
N GLN A 42 -0.05 -4.92 5.11
CA GLN A 42 -0.66 -5.13 6.42
C GLN A 42 0.16 -4.51 7.56
N GLU A 43 1.46 -4.28 7.35
CA GLU A 43 2.31 -3.53 8.29
C GLU A 43 2.18 -2.01 8.15
N ILE A 44 1.44 -1.53 7.13
CA ILE A 44 1.26 -0.09 6.92
C ILE A 44 0.63 0.53 8.17
N SER A 45 1.18 1.65 8.60
CA SER A 45 0.72 2.35 9.79
C SER A 45 0.56 3.82 9.49
N LEU A 46 -0.29 4.52 10.25
CA LEU A 46 -0.43 5.98 10.13
C LEU A 46 0.92 6.70 10.27
N SER A 47 1.83 6.14 11.07
CA SER A 47 3.20 6.62 11.21
C SER A 47 3.96 6.69 9.88
N TRP A 48 3.66 5.82 8.90
CA TRP A 48 4.34 5.86 7.59
C TRP A 48 3.95 7.07 6.75
N LEU A 49 2.81 7.68 7.05
CA LEU A 49 2.35 8.90 6.38
C LEU A 49 3.04 10.14 6.96
N VAL A 50 3.46 10.08 8.24
CA VAL A 50 4.09 11.20 8.94
C VAL A 50 5.62 11.08 8.93
N LEU A 51 6.15 9.88 9.18
CA LEU A 51 7.57 9.58 9.29
C LEU A 51 8.17 8.98 8.02
N GLY A 52 7.32 8.57 7.07
CA GLY A 52 7.73 7.81 5.89
C GLY A 52 7.77 6.29 6.11
N VAL A 53 7.82 5.55 5.00
CA VAL A 53 7.85 4.09 4.99
C VAL A 53 9.21 3.58 5.52
N PRO A 54 9.26 2.56 6.39
CA PRO A 54 10.50 1.95 6.82
C PRO A 54 11.32 1.44 5.64
N VAL A 55 12.63 1.65 5.66
CA VAL A 55 13.56 1.24 4.58
C VAL A 55 13.42 -0.26 4.26
N SER A 56 13.26 -1.10 5.27
CA SER A 56 13.06 -2.54 5.10
C SER A 56 11.83 -2.88 4.25
N ILE A 57 10.73 -2.13 4.41
CA ILE A 57 9.51 -2.32 3.61
C ILE A 57 9.72 -1.78 2.20
N GLN A 58 10.33 -0.59 2.06
CA GLN A 58 10.65 -0.02 0.75
C GLN A 58 11.48 -1.01 -0.07
N GLN A 59 12.57 -1.53 0.51
CA GLN A 59 13.43 -2.52 -0.15
C GLN A 59 12.66 -3.78 -0.57
N LYS A 60 11.79 -4.31 0.29
CA LYS A 60 10.97 -5.48 -0.07
C LYS A 60 9.97 -5.18 -1.19
N LEU A 61 9.30 -4.03 -1.16
CA LEU A 61 8.40 -3.60 -2.23
C LEU A 61 9.17 -3.41 -3.55
N ILE A 62 10.36 -2.80 -3.50
CA ILE A 62 11.24 -2.61 -4.65
C ILE A 62 11.70 -3.96 -5.20
N GLN A 63 12.02 -4.95 -4.37
CA GLN A 63 12.37 -6.28 -4.86
C GLN A 63 11.19 -7.03 -5.48
N LEU A 64 9.99 -6.85 -4.95
CA LEU A 64 8.78 -7.53 -5.46
C LEU A 64 8.27 -6.90 -6.76
N LEU A 65 8.27 -5.57 -6.84
CA LEU A 65 7.60 -4.80 -7.89
C LEU A 65 8.57 -4.08 -8.84
N GLY A 66 9.81 -3.89 -8.42
CA GLY A 66 10.72 -2.92 -9.03
C GLY A 66 10.51 -1.52 -8.48
N GLU A 67 11.56 -0.69 -8.55
CA GLU A 67 11.61 0.64 -7.94
C GLU A 67 10.44 1.54 -8.35
N GLN A 68 10.20 1.67 -9.66
CA GLN A 68 9.14 2.52 -10.19
C GLN A 68 7.74 2.12 -9.70
N ARG A 69 7.42 0.82 -9.69
CA ARG A 69 6.10 0.33 -9.30
C ARG A 69 5.91 0.38 -7.78
N ALA A 70 6.96 0.14 -7.01
CA ALA A 70 6.93 0.30 -5.55
C ALA A 70 6.65 1.76 -5.14
N THR A 71 7.34 2.72 -5.78
CA THR A 71 7.11 4.15 -5.53
C THR A 71 5.72 4.58 -5.98
N ALA A 72 5.27 4.14 -7.16
CA ALA A 72 3.92 4.43 -7.63
C ALA A 72 2.85 3.88 -6.68
N LEU A 73 3.05 2.67 -6.13
CA LEU A 73 2.11 2.06 -5.20
C LEU A 73 1.99 2.89 -3.94
N TYR A 74 3.12 3.31 -3.37
CA TYR A 74 3.12 4.17 -2.20
C TYR A 74 2.43 5.51 -2.47
N LYS A 75 2.70 6.10 -3.63
CA LYS A 75 2.08 7.35 -4.04
C LYS A 75 0.56 7.21 -4.19
N GLU A 76 0.09 6.17 -4.86
CA GLU A 76 -1.34 5.86 -4.98
C GLU A 76 -1.98 5.64 -3.61
N ILE A 77 -1.32 4.94 -2.69
CA ILE A 77 -1.81 4.78 -1.31
C ILE A 77 -1.97 6.14 -0.63
N ILE A 78 -1.01 7.06 -0.76
CA ILE A 78 -1.10 8.40 -0.16
C ILE A 78 -2.16 9.25 -0.85
N GLU A 79 -2.26 9.21 -2.19
CA GLU A 79 -3.23 10.00 -2.95
C GLU A 79 -4.67 9.51 -2.74
N LYS A 80 -4.87 8.19 -2.65
CA LYS A 80 -6.16 7.56 -2.35
C LYS A 80 -6.48 7.58 -0.86
N ALA A 81 -5.46 7.64 -0.01
CA ALA A 81 -5.64 7.92 1.39
C ALA A 81 -6.29 9.31 1.49
N PRO A 82 -7.51 9.39 2.03
CA PRO A 82 -8.22 10.65 2.13
C PRO A 82 -7.36 11.64 2.92
N SER A 83 -7.15 12.82 2.36
CA SER A 83 -6.30 13.85 2.94
C SER A 83 -6.93 14.37 4.23
N SER A 84 -6.67 13.71 5.36
CA SER A 84 -6.97 14.25 6.70
C SER A 84 -5.93 15.30 7.15
N PHE A 85 -4.96 15.63 6.30
CA PHE A 85 -3.85 16.54 6.57
C PHE A 85 -3.92 17.85 5.74
N ARG A 86 -5.12 18.32 5.41
CA ARG A 86 -5.30 19.68 4.84
C ARG A 86 -5.98 20.59 5.84
#